data_AF-A0A2M8PM92-F1
#
_entry.id   AF-A0A2M8PM92-F1
#
_cell.length_a   1.000
_cell.length_b   1.000
_cell.length_c   1.000
_cell.angle_alpha   90.00
_cell.angle_beta   90.00
_cell.angle_gamma   90.00
#
_symmetry.space_group_name_H-M   'P 1'
#
loop_
_entity.id
_entity.type
_entity.pdbx_description
1 polymer ?
#
loop_
_entity_poly.entity_id
_entity_poly.type
_entity_poly.pdbx_seq_one_letter_code
_entity_poly.pdbx_strand_id
1 'polypeptide(L)'
;MIGADDLLDPVLIQITADGNIADDENGVPIACNDAGTEDSCWQVGDALDESYVVLADGVPLNGSFVDAMLNIPLDAAAPEDVVRLLFSAADEESLGSYIIILLIGVA
;
A
#
# COMPACT_ATOMS: atom_id res chain seq x y z
N MET A 1 -1.49 0.58 -5.19
CA MET A 1 -0.74 0.45 -6.47
C MET A 1 -1.76 0.69 -7.55
N ILE A 2 -1.50 1.57 -8.52
CA ILE A 2 -2.56 1.97 -9.45
C ILE A 2 -2.36 1.22 -10.78
N GLY A 3 -3.32 0.37 -11.11
CA GLY A 3 -3.42 -0.28 -12.42
C GLY A 3 -3.95 0.69 -13.46
N ALA A 4 -3.59 0.50 -14.72
CA ALA A 4 -4.29 1.19 -15.82
C ALA A 4 -5.75 0.70 -15.97
N ASP A 5 -6.03 -0.46 -15.37
CA ASP A 5 -7.30 -1.16 -15.42
C ASP A 5 -7.83 -1.32 -13.99
N ASP A 6 -9.14 -1.16 -13.77
CA ASP A 6 -9.79 -1.24 -12.44
C ASP A 6 -9.82 -2.66 -11.83
N LEU A 7 -9.14 -3.62 -12.45
CA LEU A 7 -9.11 -5.03 -12.03
C LEU A 7 -7.97 -5.36 -11.07
N LEU A 8 -7.03 -4.45 -10.89
CA LEU A 8 -5.89 -4.65 -10.00
C LEU A 8 -6.31 -4.39 -8.55
N ASP A 9 -6.26 -5.44 -7.72
CA ASP A 9 -6.43 -5.37 -6.26
C ASP A 9 -5.04 -5.48 -5.60
N PRO A 10 -4.45 -4.37 -5.14
CA PRO A 10 -3.08 -4.37 -4.67
C PRO A 10 -2.96 -4.73 -3.19
N VAL A 11 -1.88 -5.43 -2.85
CA VAL A 11 -1.52 -5.75 -1.47
C VAL A 11 -0.15 -5.17 -1.13
N LEU A 12 -0.06 -4.58 0.07
CA LEU A 12 1.14 -4.07 0.68
C LEU A 12 1.54 -4.97 1.85
N ILE A 13 2.74 -5.56 1.81
CA ILE A 13 3.23 -6.48 2.84
C ILE A 13 4.50 -5.91 3.45
N GLN A 14 4.56 -5.81 4.77
CA GLN A 14 5.82 -5.48 5.45
C GLN A 14 6.69 -6.72 5.56
N ILE A 15 7.97 -6.60 5.23
CA ILE A 15 8.93 -7.70 5.29
C ILE A 15 10.13 -7.38 6.18
N THR A 16 10.72 -8.42 6.74
CA THR A 16 11.96 -8.39 7.52
C THR A 16 13.19 -8.27 6.62
N ALA A 17 14.36 -8.06 7.21
CA ALA A 17 15.63 -8.00 6.47
C ALA A 17 15.95 -9.31 5.71
N ASP A 18 15.43 -10.44 6.19
CA ASP A 18 15.61 -11.76 5.58
C ASP A 18 14.52 -12.09 4.53
N GLY A 19 13.58 -11.17 4.29
CA GLY A 19 12.50 -11.33 3.31
C GLY A 19 11.28 -12.09 3.81
N ASN A 20 11.20 -12.44 5.10
CA ASN A 20 10.00 -13.02 5.71
C ASN A 20 8.97 -11.92 5.99
N ILE A 21 7.67 -12.25 6.01
CA ILE A 21 6.61 -11.32 6.42
C ILE A 21 6.84 -10.88 7.87
N ALA A 22 6.70 -9.59 8.13
CA ALA A 22 6.78 -9.03 9.48
C ALA A 22 5.42 -9.17 10.18
N ASP A 23 5.47 -9.46 11.47
CA ASP A 23 4.28 -9.52 12.32
C ASP A 23 4.15 -8.23 13.16
N ASP A 24 2.93 -7.86 13.51
CA ASP A 24 2.62 -6.77 14.44
C ASP A 24 2.94 -7.15 15.91
N GLU A 25 2.62 -6.24 16.84
CA GLU A 25 2.85 -6.47 18.28
C GLU A 25 2.04 -7.64 18.87
N ASN A 26 1.00 -8.10 18.18
CA ASN A 26 0.13 -9.21 18.56
C ASN A 26 0.49 -10.52 17.84
N GLY A 27 1.51 -10.51 16.96
CA GLY A 27 1.91 -11.67 16.17
C GLY A 27 1.06 -11.89 14.91
N VAL A 28 0.35 -10.86 14.43
CA VAL A 28 -0.45 -10.90 13.19
C VAL A 28 0.41 -10.42 12.02
N PRO A 29 0.48 -11.16 10.90
CA PRO A 29 1.21 -10.72 9.71
C PRO A 29 0.71 -9.37 9.19
N ILE A 30 1.65 -8.46 8.89
CA ILE A 30 1.34 -7.12 8.36
C ILE A 30 1.19 -7.21 6.83
N ALA A 31 -0.03 -7.46 6.39
CA ALA A 31 -0.43 -7.50 4.98
C ALA A 31 -1.74 -6.72 4.76
N CYS A 32 -1.66 -5.65 3.97
CA CYS A 32 -2.72 -4.67 3.79
C CYS A 32 -3.25 -4.77 2.37
N ASN A 33 -4.49 -5.20 2.16
CA ASN A 33 -5.14 -5.16 0.85
C ASN A 33 -6.08 -3.95 0.73
N ASP A 34 -6.90 -3.73 1.77
CA ASP A 34 -7.96 -2.72 1.79
C ASP A 34 -7.74 -1.77 2.97
N ALA A 35 -7.39 -0.51 2.70
CA ALA A 35 -7.41 0.51 3.76
C ALA A 35 -8.83 0.72 4.31
N GLY A 36 -8.97 0.88 5.63
CA GLY A 36 -10.24 1.25 6.26
C GLY A 36 -11.05 0.12 6.89
N THR A 37 -10.58 -1.12 6.85
CA THR A 37 -11.02 -2.20 7.76
C THR A 37 -10.15 -2.23 9.01
N GLU A 38 -10.75 -2.38 10.20
CA GLU A 38 -10.01 -2.42 11.49
C GLU A 38 -8.90 -3.49 11.50
N ASP A 39 -9.05 -4.53 10.67
CA ASP A 39 -8.11 -5.64 10.53
C ASP A 39 -7.05 -5.43 9.41
N SER A 40 -6.97 -4.26 8.77
CA SER A 40 -6.24 -4.08 7.49
C SER A 40 -5.35 -2.82 7.45
N CYS A 41 -4.51 -2.66 8.48
CA CYS A 41 -3.33 -1.76 8.53
C CYS A 41 -3.53 -0.30 9.00
N TRP A 42 -4.43 -0.18 9.98
CA TRP A 42 -4.36 0.68 11.16
C TRP A 42 -4.85 2.13 11.11
N GLN A 43 -5.66 2.54 10.10
CA GLN A 43 -6.62 3.68 10.22
C GLN A 43 -7.81 3.53 9.24
N VAL A 44 -8.85 4.37 9.44
CA VAL A 44 -9.90 4.64 8.45
C VAL A 44 -9.22 5.21 7.22
N GLY A 45 -9.27 4.49 6.09
CA GLY A 45 -8.72 4.97 4.83
C GLY A 45 -9.40 6.27 4.41
N ASP A 46 -8.61 7.20 3.88
CA ASP A 46 -9.15 8.34 3.13
C ASP A 46 -9.44 7.88 1.70
N ALA A 47 -10.63 8.21 1.19
CA ALA A 47 -10.97 7.91 -0.18
C ALA A 47 -10.07 8.71 -1.14
N LEU A 48 -9.48 8.04 -2.13
CA LEU A 48 -8.61 8.66 -3.13
C LEU A 48 -9.33 8.84 -4.48
N ASP A 49 -10.65 8.71 -4.52
CA ASP A 49 -11.49 8.84 -5.72
C ASP A 49 -11.39 10.23 -6.40
N GLU A 50 -11.01 11.25 -5.63
CA GLU A 50 -10.72 12.59 -6.16
C GLU A 50 -9.23 12.83 -6.50
N SER A 51 -8.35 11.87 -6.19
CA SER A 51 -6.91 11.96 -6.45
C SER A 51 -6.54 11.30 -7.78
N TYR A 52 -5.56 11.87 -8.50
CA TYR A 52 -5.05 11.28 -9.73
C TYR A 52 -3.60 11.69 -10.01
N VAL A 53 -2.91 10.87 -10.81
CA VAL A 53 -1.60 11.18 -11.39
C VAL A 53 -1.72 11.17 -12.91
N VAL A 54 -1.09 12.12 -13.59
CA VAL A 54 -1.08 12.18 -15.05
C VAL A 54 0.26 11.68 -15.57
N LEU A 55 0.22 10.67 -16.44
CA LEU A 55 1.40 10.14 -17.12
C LEU A 55 1.93 11.12 -18.19
N ALA A 56 3.16 10.91 -18.64
CA ALA A 56 3.82 11.81 -19.59
C ALA A 56 3.10 11.93 -20.96
N ASP A 57 2.29 10.94 -21.32
CA ASP A 57 1.44 10.91 -22.52
C ASP A 57 0.05 11.55 -22.31
N GLY A 58 -0.22 12.06 -21.11
CA GLY A 58 -1.47 12.73 -20.75
C GLY A 58 -2.57 11.80 -20.24
N VAL A 59 -2.30 10.50 -20.08
CA VAL A 59 -3.28 9.55 -19.53
C VAL A 59 -3.39 9.73 -18.01
N PRO A 60 -4.58 10.00 -17.45
CA PRO A 60 -4.79 10.05 -16.00
C PRO A 60 -4.91 8.63 -15.42
N LEU A 61 -4.26 8.41 -14.29
CA LEU A 61 -4.46 7.27 -13.39
C LEU A 61 -5.17 7.77 -12.14
N ASN A 62 -6.42 7.35 -11.96
CA ASN A 62 -7.24 7.78 -10.84
C ASN A 62 -6.98 6.91 -9.60
N GLY A 63 -7.10 7.48 -8.42
CA GLY A 63 -7.15 6.73 -7.17
C GLY A 63 -8.48 6.00 -7.00
N SER A 64 -8.48 4.98 -6.13
CA SER A 64 -9.66 4.21 -5.77
C SER A 64 -10.20 4.63 -4.39
N PHE A 65 -11.43 4.21 -4.09
CA PHE A 65 -12.06 4.39 -2.78
C PHE A 65 -11.40 3.53 -1.69
N VAL A 66 -10.86 2.36 -2.08
CA VAL A 66 -10.15 1.42 -1.22
C VAL A 66 -8.88 1.00 -1.95
N ASP A 67 -7.74 1.23 -1.32
CA ASP A 67 -6.42 0.86 -1.85
C ASP A 67 -5.56 0.49 -0.64
N ALA A 68 -4.49 -0.28 -0.82
CA ALA A 68 -3.65 -0.71 0.29
C ALA A 68 -2.96 0.49 0.97
N MET A 69 -3.16 0.65 2.30
CA MET A 69 -2.52 1.68 3.12
C MET A 69 -1.81 1.05 4.32
N LEU A 70 -0.67 1.61 4.71
CA LEU A 70 0.04 1.23 5.94
C LEU A 70 0.36 2.50 6.72
N ASN A 71 -0.23 2.64 7.91
CA ASN A 71 0.17 3.69 8.84
C ASN A 71 1.35 3.21 9.70
N ILE A 72 2.43 3.98 9.71
CA ILE A 72 3.65 3.65 10.45
C ILE A 72 3.85 4.71 11.53
N PRO A 73 3.76 4.36 12.83
CA PRO A 73 4.02 5.30 13.90
C PRO A 73 5.50 5.71 13.88
N LEU A 74 5.76 6.99 13.60
CA LEU A 74 7.12 7.54 13.50
C LEU A 74 7.71 7.94 14.86
N ASP A 75 6.89 7.99 15.90
CA ASP A 75 7.21 8.52 17.22
C ASP A 75 8.40 7.82 17.89
N ALA A 76 8.65 6.56 17.51
CA ALA A 76 9.73 5.72 18.02
C ALA A 76 10.83 5.42 16.98
N ALA A 77 10.70 5.94 15.74
CA ALA A 77 11.62 5.62 14.66
C ALA A 77 12.94 6.39 14.78
N ALA A 78 14.06 5.67 14.73
CA ALA A 78 15.40 6.23 14.60
C ALA A 78 15.75 6.50 13.12
N PRO A 79 16.67 7.43 12.82
CA PRO A 79 17.06 7.73 11.43
C PRO A 79 17.60 6.52 10.63
N GLU A 80 18.14 5.52 11.32
CA GLU A 80 18.65 4.27 10.76
C GLU A 80 17.58 3.20 10.54
N ASP A 81 16.34 3.42 11.00
CA ASP A 81 15.28 2.44 10.83
C ASP A 81 14.84 2.35 9.36
N VAL A 82 14.66 1.11 8.90
CA VAL A 82 14.31 0.81 7.51
C VAL A 82 13.02 0.01 7.47
N VAL A 83 11.99 0.59 6.87
CA VAL A 83 10.77 -0.11 6.48
C VAL A 83 11.00 -0.78 5.12
N ARG A 84 10.76 -2.08 5.05
CA ARG A 84 10.82 -2.84 3.80
C ARG A 84 9.42 -3.29 3.44
N LEU A 85 9.03 -2.96 2.21
CA LEU A 85 7.68 -3.18 1.70
C LEU A 85 7.77 -4.03 0.44
N LEU A 86 6.90 -5.03 0.36
CA LEU A 86 6.63 -5.82 -0.83
C LEU A 86 5.24 -5.43 -1.36
N PHE A 87 5.15 -5.22 -2.66
CA PHE A 87 3.91 -4.91 -3.36
C PHE A 87 3.54 -6.08 -4.26
N SER A 88 2.30 -6.53 -4.20
CA SER A 88 1.77 -7.62 -5.03
C SER A 88 0.33 -7.32 -5.45
N ALA A 89 -0.19 -8.13 -6.37
CA ALA A 89 -1.63 -8.28 -6.57
C ALA A 89 -2.17 -9.31 -5.56
N ALA A 90 -3.40 -9.12 -5.06
CA ALA A 90 -4.04 -9.97 -4.05
C ALA A 90 -4.28 -11.41 -4.54
N ASP A 91 -4.58 -11.57 -5.82
CA ASP A 91 -4.76 -12.86 -6.49
C ASP A 91 -3.43 -13.46 -6.98
N GLU A 92 -2.31 -12.76 -6.79
CA GLU A 92 -0.97 -13.08 -7.31
C GLU A 92 -0.93 -13.30 -8.84
N GLU A 93 -1.97 -12.86 -9.57
CA GLU A 93 -1.99 -12.95 -11.02
C GLU A 93 -1.30 -11.73 -11.64
N SER A 94 -0.52 -11.97 -12.71
CA SER A 94 0.13 -10.89 -13.46
C SER A 94 -0.90 -10.21 -14.35
N LEU A 95 -1.53 -9.15 -13.84
CA LEU A 95 -2.48 -8.32 -14.58
C LEU A 95 -1.77 -7.11 -15.20
N GLY A 96 -1.56 -7.17 -16.52
CA GLY A 96 -1.21 -6.01 -17.33
C GLY A 96 0.09 -5.30 -16.93
N SER A 97 0.09 -3.96 -17.05
CA SER A 97 1.17 -3.07 -16.60
C SER A 97 0.64 -2.19 -15.47
N TYR A 98 1.41 -2.08 -14.40
CA TYR A 98 1.03 -1.33 -13.20
C TYR A 98 2.09 -0.29 -12.84
N ILE A 99 1.65 0.77 -12.16
CA ILE A 99 2.53 1.78 -11.59
C ILE A 99 2.34 1.78 -10.08
N ILE A 100 3.45 1.64 -9.36
CA ILE A 100 3.44 1.81 -7.92
C ILE A 100 3.56 3.31 -7.63
N ILE A 101 2.48 3.88 -7.09
CA ILE A 101 2.46 5.24 -6.58
C ILE A 101 2.46 5.14 -5.06
N LEU A 102 3.44 5.79 -4.42
CA LEU A 102 3.57 5.85 -2.98
C LEU A 102 3.31 7.28 -2.52
N LEU A 103 2.24 7.45 -1.74
CA LEU A 103 1.99 8.69 -1.02
C LEU A 103 2.52 8.51 0.39
N ILE A 104 3.54 9.30 0.73
CA ILE A 104 4.13 9.31 2.08
C ILE A 104 3.74 10.64 2.72
N GLY A 105 2.81 10.58 3.66
CA GLY A 105 2.45 11.68 4.53
C GLY A 105 3.14 11.54 5.88
N VAL A 106 3.41 12.67 6.53
CA VAL A 106 3.66 12.72 7.97
C VAL A 106 2.45 13.40 8.59
N ALA A 107 1.80 12.73 9.56
CA ALA A 107 0.70 13.30 10.33
C ALA A 107 1.24 14.17 11.47
#